data_AF-A0A2D6W676-F1
#
_entry.id   AF-A0A2D6W676-F1
#
_cell.length_a   1.000
_cell.length_b   1.000
_cell.length_c   1.000
_cell.angle_alpha   90.00
_cell.angle_beta   90.00
_cell.angle_gamma   90.00
#
_symmetry.space_group_name_H-M   'P 1'
#
loop_
_entity.id
_entity.type
_entity.pdbx_description
1 polymer ?
#
loop_
_entity_poly.entity_id
_entity_poly.type
_entity_poly.pdbx_seq_one_letter_code
_entity_poly.pdbx_strand_id
1 'polypeptide(L)'
;MKKNLLIYLLPLTSLLHFGLVNAELIVLQARGGGLKVGDSVSATKKIVLKEGERVTLIGPDGKSIKLRGPFDDIPVKDGGKGTDPKKALAALIATRDARTSSVGVVRSGTADVDTPDPAAIDITRGGPRCLDEGAKPEFWRPDATSKQPFVMYPVDRSWRADLVWEKGQSRMTM
;
A
#
# COMPACT_ATOMS: atom_id res chain seq x y z
N MET A 1 71.98 -2.06 49.28
CA MET A 1 71.24 -1.08 48.46
C MET A 1 70.11 -1.82 47.74
N LYS A 2 68.87 -1.39 47.98
CA LYS A 2 67.62 -2.10 47.68
C LYS A 2 67.36 -2.15 46.16
N LYS A 3 67.19 -3.35 45.58
CA LYS A 3 66.66 -3.54 44.23
C LYS A 3 65.13 -3.59 44.31
N ASN A 4 64.49 -2.58 43.72
CA ASN A 4 63.04 -2.43 43.73
C ASN A 4 62.35 -3.46 42.84
N LEU A 5 61.44 -4.18 43.49
CA LEU A 5 60.28 -4.88 42.96
C LEU A 5 59.35 -3.89 42.24
N LEU A 6 59.09 -4.07 40.95
CA LEU A 6 57.89 -3.50 40.31
C LEU A 6 57.34 -4.48 39.27
N ILE A 7 56.33 -5.21 39.72
CA ILE A 7 55.46 -6.10 38.93
C ILE A 7 54.55 -5.18 38.11
N TYR A 8 54.72 -5.15 36.79
CA TYR A 8 53.76 -4.51 35.88
C TYR A 8 52.63 -5.50 35.56
N LEU A 9 51.52 -5.37 36.29
CA LEU A 9 50.22 -5.93 35.93
C LEU A 9 49.57 -4.98 34.91
N LEU A 10 49.58 -5.36 33.64
CA LEU A 10 48.79 -4.73 32.57
C LEU A 10 47.37 -5.33 32.62
N PRO A 11 46.31 -4.59 32.99
CA PRO A 11 44.96 -5.06 32.76
C PRO A 11 44.64 -4.83 31.28
N LEU A 12 44.43 -5.94 30.57
CA LEU A 12 43.85 -5.99 29.23
C LEU A 12 42.41 -5.48 29.29
N THR A 13 42.21 -4.16 29.21
CA THR A 13 40.88 -3.55 29.06
C THR A 13 40.44 -3.66 27.60
N SER A 14 39.73 -4.73 27.27
CA SER A 14 38.91 -4.81 26.05
C SER A 14 37.85 -3.71 26.10
N LEU A 15 38.08 -2.60 25.36
CA LEU A 15 37.03 -1.65 25.02
C LEU A 15 36.03 -2.33 24.07
N LEU A 16 34.92 -2.80 24.62
CA LEU A 16 33.68 -3.05 23.89
C LEU A 16 33.25 -1.74 23.22
N HIS A 17 33.57 -1.58 21.94
CA HIS A 17 33.01 -0.53 21.10
C HIS A 17 31.56 -0.90 20.80
N PHE A 18 30.63 -0.51 21.68
CA PHE A 18 29.22 -0.42 21.32
C PHE A 18 29.07 0.73 20.33
N GLY A 19 29.08 0.40 19.03
CA GLY A 19 28.65 1.34 18.00
C GLY A 19 27.20 1.74 18.26
N LEU A 20 26.98 3.01 18.58
CA LEU A 20 25.66 3.63 18.55
C LEU A 20 25.17 3.60 17.10
N VAL A 21 24.36 2.61 16.76
CA VAL A 21 23.66 2.56 15.46
C VAL A 21 22.67 3.72 15.46
N ASN A 22 23.05 4.84 14.84
CA ASN A 22 22.16 5.98 14.69
C ASN A 22 21.08 5.57 13.69
N ALA A 23 19.83 5.44 14.15
CA ALA A 23 18.73 5.04 13.27
C ALA A 23 18.51 6.12 12.20
N GLU A 24 18.69 5.73 10.95
CA GLU A 24 18.53 6.58 9.77
C GLU A 24 17.09 6.48 9.27
N LEU A 25 16.45 7.64 9.06
CA LEU A 25 15.09 7.74 8.55
C LEU A 25 15.13 8.27 7.12
N ILE A 26 14.34 7.68 6.22
CA ILE A 26 14.25 8.13 4.83
C ILE A 26 13.00 8.98 4.62
N VAL A 27 13.13 10.11 3.93
CA VAL A 27 12.00 10.97 3.57
C VAL A 27 11.19 10.33 2.44
N LEU A 28 9.96 9.93 2.74
CA LEU A 28 9.01 9.40 1.75
C LEU A 28 8.24 10.51 1.03
N GLN A 29 7.89 11.57 1.76
CA GLN A 29 7.14 12.71 1.23
C GLN A 29 7.57 13.96 1.97
N ALA A 30 7.77 15.06 1.25
CA ALA A 30 8.08 16.35 1.84
C ALA A 30 7.29 17.47 1.15
N ARG A 31 6.73 18.36 1.95
CA ARG A 31 6.14 19.63 1.55
C ARG A 31 6.69 20.70 2.49
N GLY A 32 7.77 21.36 2.08
CA GLY A 32 8.47 22.37 2.91
C GLY A 32 9.53 21.76 3.82
N GLY A 33 10.10 22.58 4.72
CA GLY A 33 11.11 22.16 5.70
C GLY A 33 12.52 21.93 5.12
N GLY A 34 12.74 22.27 3.85
CA GLY A 34 14.04 22.09 3.17
C GLY A 34 14.43 20.63 2.89
N LEU A 35 13.55 19.67 3.17
CA LEU A 35 13.77 18.24 2.95
C LEU A 35 13.24 17.81 1.58
N LYS A 36 13.95 16.88 0.93
CA LYS A 36 13.56 16.27 -0.34
C LYS A 36 13.25 14.79 -0.16
N VAL A 37 12.41 14.25 -1.03
CA VAL A 37 12.11 12.82 -1.06
C VAL A 37 13.38 12.04 -1.36
N GLY A 38 13.63 10.98 -0.59
CA GLY A 38 14.86 10.18 -0.63
C GLY A 38 15.97 10.67 0.30
N ASP A 39 15.85 11.86 0.90
CA ASP A 39 16.83 12.34 1.86
C ASP A 39 16.88 11.43 3.08
N SER A 40 18.11 11.21 3.55
CA SER A 40 18.37 10.58 4.83
C SER A 40 18.39 11.62 5.96
N VAL A 41 17.68 11.32 7.04
CA VAL A 41 17.59 12.16 8.23
C VAL A 41 17.84 11.30 9.47
N SER A 42 18.75 11.74 10.34
CA SER A 42 19.00 11.06 11.62
C SER A 42 17.77 11.15 12.52
N ALA A 43 17.41 10.04 13.16
CA ALA A 43 16.33 9.98 14.16
C ALA A 43 16.59 10.88 15.39
N THR A 44 17.83 11.31 15.60
CA THR A 44 18.26 12.15 16.74
C THR A 44 18.46 13.61 16.36
N LYS A 45 18.37 13.96 15.08
CA LYS A 45 18.54 15.34 14.61
C LYS A 45 17.20 16.07 14.64
N LYS A 46 17.21 17.31 15.12
CA LYS A 46 16.02 18.17 15.09
C LYS A 46 15.57 18.44 13.66
N ILE A 47 14.27 18.42 13.46
CA ILE A 47 13.60 18.84 12.23
C ILE A 47 12.74 20.05 12.55
N VAL A 48 12.84 21.08 11.72
CA VAL A 48 12.03 22.29 11.84
C VAL A 48 11.06 22.36 10.67
N LEU A 49 9.77 22.41 10.97
CA LEU A 49 8.69 22.59 10.00
C LEU A 49 7.87 23.81 10.41
N LYS A 50 7.61 24.69 9.46
CA LYS A 50 6.71 25.84 9.60
C LYS A 50 5.25 25.39 9.41
N GLU A 51 4.32 26.25 9.79
CA GLU A 51 2.90 26.00 9.59
C GLU A 51 2.57 25.68 8.12
N GLY A 52 1.76 24.64 7.90
CA GLY A 52 1.42 24.13 6.57
C GLY A 52 2.47 23.20 5.94
N GLU A 53 3.68 23.12 6.51
CA GLU A 53 4.72 22.19 6.07
C GLU A 53 4.52 20.79 6.67
N ARG A 54 4.88 19.76 5.90
CA ARG A 54 4.65 18.35 6.27
C ARG A 54 5.75 17.47 5.71
N VAL A 55 6.17 16.50 6.50
CA VAL A 55 7.11 15.46 6.06
C VAL A 55 6.65 14.09 6.56
N THR A 56 6.79 13.08 5.72
CA THR A 56 6.62 11.67 6.08
C THR A 56 7.99 11.00 5.99
N LEU A 57 8.43 10.40 7.08
CA LEU A 57 9.68 9.66 7.20
C LEU A 57 9.37 8.17 7.32
N ILE A 58 10.30 7.29 6.92
CA ILE A 58 10.22 5.84 7.18
C ILE A 58 11.49 5.38 7.88
N GLY A 59 11.32 4.64 8.97
CA GLY A 59 12.42 4.00 9.68
C GLY A 59 12.82 2.65 9.10
N PRO A 60 13.96 2.08 9.54
CA PRO A 60 14.43 0.77 9.09
C PRO A 60 13.49 -0.37 9.52
N ASP A 61 12.61 -0.12 10.49
CA ASP A 61 11.53 -1.04 10.91
C ASP A 61 10.28 -0.97 10.01
N GLY A 62 10.32 -0.16 8.95
CA GLY A 62 9.22 0.06 8.02
C GLY A 62 8.10 0.95 8.57
N LYS A 63 8.23 1.49 9.79
CA LYS A 63 7.21 2.38 10.35
C LYS A 63 7.34 3.77 9.75
N SER A 64 6.21 4.32 9.31
CA SER A 64 6.14 5.69 8.82
C SER A 64 5.83 6.67 9.95
N ILE A 65 6.60 7.75 10.02
CA ILE A 65 6.42 8.86 10.96
C ILE A 65 5.95 10.08 10.16
N LYS A 66 4.79 10.64 10.53
CA LYS A 66 4.23 11.82 9.87
C LYS A 66 4.37 13.03 10.78
N LEU A 67 5.13 14.03 10.33
CA LEU A 67 5.32 15.29 11.02
C LEU A 67 4.55 16.41 10.30
N ARG A 68 3.91 17.29 11.06
CA ARG A 68 3.21 18.48 10.55
C ARG A 68 3.70 19.68 11.32
N GLY A 69 3.98 20.77 10.62
CA GLY A 69 4.35 22.02 11.25
C GLY A 69 3.16 22.73 11.91
N PRO A 70 3.41 23.61 12.90
CA PRO A 70 4.72 23.95 13.44
C PRO A 70 5.35 22.79 14.25
N PHE A 71 6.58 22.43 13.92
CA PHE A 71 7.33 21.33 14.54
C PHE A 71 8.78 21.76 14.70
N ASP A 72 9.32 21.62 15.90
CA ASP A 72 10.74 21.89 16.21
C ASP A 72 11.19 20.88 17.26
N ASP A 73 11.44 19.65 16.82
CA ASP A 73 11.91 18.58 17.70
C ASP A 73 12.56 17.44 16.91
N ILE A 74 13.00 16.40 17.61
CA ILE A 74 13.46 15.15 17.00
C ILE A 74 12.26 14.36 16.42
N PRO A 75 12.44 13.68 15.28
CA PRO A 75 11.36 12.96 14.60
C PRO A 75 10.84 11.74 15.39
N VAL A 76 11.63 11.17 16.29
CA VAL A 76 11.28 10.00 17.10
C VAL A 76 11.29 10.39 18.57
N LYS A 77 10.13 10.74 19.13
CA LYS A 77 10.00 11.04 20.58
C LYS A 77 9.80 9.79 21.43
N ASP A 78 9.11 8.80 20.88
CA ASP A 78 8.89 7.51 21.52
C ASP A 78 9.57 6.45 20.68
N GLY A 79 10.54 5.73 21.27
CA GLY A 79 11.02 4.46 20.73
C GLY A 79 9.87 3.46 20.76
N GLY A 80 8.95 3.57 19.80
CA GLY A 80 7.77 2.75 19.70
C GLY A 80 8.21 1.30 19.69
N LYS A 81 7.77 0.52 20.70
CA LYS A 81 8.10 -0.90 20.92
C LYS A 81 8.38 -1.59 19.59
N GLY A 82 9.63 -1.99 19.40
CA GLY A 82 10.08 -2.66 18.18
C GLY A 82 9.09 -3.78 17.87
N THR A 83 8.45 -3.70 16.72
CA THR A 83 7.57 -4.76 16.26
C THR A 83 8.46 -5.96 16.01
N ASP A 84 8.21 -7.07 16.72
CA ASP A 84 8.94 -8.31 16.54
C ASP A 84 8.98 -8.66 15.04
N PRO A 85 10.17 -8.68 14.41
CA PRO A 85 10.30 -8.93 12.98
C PRO A 85 9.66 -10.26 12.56
N LYS A 86 9.60 -11.25 13.46
CA LYS A 86 8.92 -12.52 13.18
C LYS A 86 7.41 -12.35 13.12
N LYS A 87 6.83 -11.51 13.97
CA LYS A 87 5.39 -11.18 13.92
C LYS A 87 5.05 -10.29 12.73
N ALA A 88 5.91 -9.33 12.41
CA ALA A 88 5.76 -8.50 11.22
C ALA A 88 5.85 -9.37 9.94
N LEU A 89 6.82 -10.29 9.88
CA LEU A 89 6.96 -11.25 8.79
C LEU A 89 5.78 -12.23 8.74
N ALA A 90 5.33 -12.76 9.87
CA ALA A 90 4.16 -13.64 9.92
C ALA A 90 2.89 -12.90 9.45
N ALA A 91 2.72 -11.63 9.83
CA ALA A 91 1.63 -10.80 9.34
C ALA A 91 1.77 -10.51 7.83
N LEU A 92 2.99 -10.31 7.33
CA LEU A 92 3.27 -10.14 5.89
C LEU A 92 3.00 -11.43 5.10
N ILE A 93 3.35 -12.60 5.63
CA ILE A 93 3.06 -13.90 5.00
C ILE A 93 1.56 -14.19 5.04
N ALA A 94 0.90 -13.98 6.18
CA ALA A 94 -0.55 -14.14 6.30
C ALA A 94 -1.31 -13.19 5.38
N THR A 95 -0.85 -11.95 5.21
CA THR A 95 -1.43 -11.01 4.24
C THR A 95 -1.05 -11.34 2.81
N ARG A 96 0.12 -11.95 2.55
CA ARG A 96 0.49 -12.45 1.23
C ARG A 96 -0.40 -13.63 0.84
N ASP A 97 -0.61 -14.61 1.71
CA ASP A 97 -1.50 -15.75 1.44
C ASP A 97 -2.94 -15.28 1.17
N ALA A 98 -3.43 -14.32 1.95
CA ALA A 98 -4.74 -13.68 1.73
C ALA A 98 -4.81 -12.83 0.44
N ARG A 99 -3.67 -12.36 -0.09
CA ARG A 99 -3.59 -11.62 -1.36
C ARG A 99 -3.29 -12.51 -2.55
N THR A 100 -2.63 -13.65 -2.38
CA THR A 100 -2.37 -14.60 -3.47
C THR A 100 -3.58 -15.48 -3.75
N SER A 101 -4.54 -15.57 -2.84
CA SER A 101 -5.87 -16.14 -3.13
C SER A 101 -6.74 -15.22 -4.00
N SER A 102 -6.31 -13.99 -4.30
CA SER A 102 -7.02 -13.05 -5.17
C SER A 102 -6.06 -12.33 -6.10
N VAL A 103 -6.04 -12.70 -7.37
CA VAL A 103 -5.20 -12.04 -8.38
C VAL A 103 -5.55 -10.55 -8.48
N GLY A 104 -4.69 -9.68 -7.96
CA GLY A 104 -4.72 -8.23 -8.20
C GLY A 104 -5.14 -7.33 -7.02
N VAL A 105 -4.70 -6.06 -7.07
CA VAL A 105 -5.10 -5.01 -6.12
C VAL A 105 -6.48 -4.48 -6.53
N VAL A 106 -7.54 -4.95 -5.88
CA VAL A 106 -8.88 -4.37 -6.03
C VAL A 106 -9.01 -3.16 -5.10
N ARG A 107 -8.99 -1.95 -5.67
CA ARG A 107 -9.42 -0.75 -4.94
C ARG A 107 -10.94 -0.88 -4.80
N SER A 108 -11.41 -1.06 -3.56
CA SER A 108 -12.80 -1.27 -3.17
C SER A 108 -13.81 -0.63 -4.14
N GLY A 109 -14.42 -1.47 -4.97
CA GLY A 109 -15.63 -1.15 -5.71
C GLY A 109 -16.84 -1.50 -4.85
N THR A 110 -17.89 -0.70 -4.93
CA THR A 110 -19.14 -0.90 -4.20
C THR A 110 -19.74 -2.29 -4.51
N ALA A 111 -19.75 -3.15 -3.49
CA ALA A 111 -20.63 -4.31 -3.23
C ALA A 111 -20.86 -5.37 -4.33
N ASP A 112 -20.34 -6.58 -4.04
CA ASP A 112 -21.11 -7.81 -3.71
C ASP A 112 -22.03 -8.45 -4.76
N VAL A 113 -21.79 -8.21 -6.04
CA VAL A 113 -22.33 -9.08 -7.10
C VAL A 113 -21.19 -9.93 -7.64
N ASP A 114 -21.13 -11.18 -7.19
CA ASP A 114 -20.18 -12.18 -7.66
C ASP A 114 -20.50 -12.48 -9.12
N THR A 115 -19.82 -11.77 -10.03
CA THR A 115 -19.99 -11.97 -11.47
C THR A 115 -19.31 -13.30 -11.76
N PRO A 116 -20.03 -14.35 -12.20
CA PRO A 116 -19.45 -15.69 -12.29
C PRO A 116 -18.29 -15.80 -13.30
N ASP A 117 -18.17 -14.81 -14.20
CA ASP A 117 -17.16 -14.74 -15.24
C ASP A 117 -16.62 -13.30 -15.36
N PRO A 118 -15.30 -13.07 -15.21
CA PRO A 118 -14.69 -11.74 -15.36
C PRO A 118 -14.70 -11.21 -16.80
N ALA A 119 -14.86 -12.05 -17.82
CA ALA A 119 -14.98 -11.63 -19.22
C ALA A 119 -16.39 -11.12 -19.56
N ALA A 120 -17.39 -11.49 -18.77
CA ALA A 120 -18.77 -11.06 -18.99
C ALA A 120 -18.97 -9.59 -18.55
N ILE A 121 -19.63 -8.82 -19.40
CA ILE A 121 -19.98 -7.44 -19.13
C ILE A 121 -21.23 -7.41 -18.26
N ASP A 122 -21.05 -7.14 -16.97
CA ASP A 122 -22.14 -6.85 -16.05
C ASP A 122 -22.85 -5.54 -16.40
N ILE A 123 -24.10 -5.66 -16.87
CA ILE A 123 -24.92 -4.55 -17.34
C ILE A 123 -25.44 -3.65 -16.22
N THR A 124 -25.34 -4.08 -14.95
CA THR A 124 -25.76 -3.25 -13.80
C THR A 124 -24.73 -2.17 -13.47
N ARG A 125 -23.51 -2.31 -14.00
CA ARG A 125 -22.39 -1.41 -13.75
C ARG A 125 -22.05 -0.64 -15.02
N GLY A 126 -22.22 0.68 -14.98
CA GLY A 126 -21.76 1.56 -16.05
C GLY A 126 -20.22 1.61 -16.19
N GLY A 127 -19.75 2.34 -17.20
CA GLY A 127 -18.34 2.64 -17.42
C GLY A 127 -17.67 1.78 -18.49
N PRO A 128 -16.45 2.16 -18.93
CA PRO A 128 -15.72 1.43 -19.95
C PRO A 128 -15.37 0.01 -19.49
N ARG A 129 -15.30 -0.92 -20.44
CA ARG A 129 -14.86 -2.30 -20.24
C ARG A 129 -13.86 -2.66 -21.33
N CYS A 130 -12.89 -3.50 -20.97
CA CYS A 130 -11.98 -4.09 -21.94
C CYS A 130 -12.68 -5.31 -22.57
N LEU A 131 -12.44 -5.50 -23.86
CA LEU A 131 -12.83 -6.68 -24.61
C LEU A 131 -11.59 -7.19 -25.32
N ASP A 132 -11.42 -8.50 -25.37
CA ASP A 132 -10.34 -9.10 -26.13
C ASP A 132 -10.54 -8.83 -27.62
N GLU A 133 -9.42 -8.60 -28.31
CA GLU A 133 -9.45 -8.31 -29.74
C GLU A 133 -10.09 -9.48 -30.51
N GLY A 134 -11.11 -9.19 -31.31
CA GLY A 134 -11.86 -10.19 -32.06
C GLY A 134 -12.91 -10.97 -31.25
N ALA A 135 -12.99 -10.78 -29.92
CA ALA A 135 -14.01 -11.41 -29.11
C ALA A 135 -15.37 -10.71 -29.26
N LYS A 136 -16.44 -11.50 -29.20
CA LYS A 136 -17.82 -10.99 -29.14
C LYS A 136 -18.15 -10.58 -27.70
N PRO A 137 -18.77 -9.41 -27.48
CA PRO A 137 -19.18 -9.03 -26.14
C PRO A 137 -20.26 -9.98 -25.62
N GLU A 138 -20.07 -10.46 -24.40
CA GLU A 138 -21.10 -11.19 -23.64
C GLU A 138 -21.64 -10.29 -22.53
N PHE A 139 -22.93 -10.02 -22.55
CA PHE A 139 -23.63 -9.32 -21.48
C PHE A 139 -24.11 -10.30 -20.42
N TRP A 140 -24.08 -9.86 -19.17
CA TRP A 140 -24.59 -10.60 -18.03
C TRP A 140 -25.50 -9.75 -17.15
N ARG A 141 -26.56 -10.36 -16.60
CA ARG A 141 -27.44 -9.77 -15.59
C ARG A 141 -27.54 -10.67 -14.34
N PRO A 142 -27.62 -10.08 -13.13
CA PRO A 142 -27.74 -10.84 -11.88
C PRO A 142 -29.12 -11.47 -11.69
N ASP A 143 -30.18 -10.79 -12.14
CA ASP A 143 -31.55 -11.27 -11.98
C ASP A 143 -32.11 -11.74 -13.32
N ALA A 144 -32.38 -13.03 -13.42
CA ALA A 144 -33.02 -13.66 -14.57
C ALA A 144 -34.45 -14.14 -14.29
N THR A 145 -35.08 -13.73 -13.19
CA THR A 145 -36.40 -14.21 -12.76
C THR A 145 -37.54 -13.79 -13.69
N SER A 146 -37.38 -12.66 -14.39
CA SER A 146 -38.37 -12.11 -15.32
C SER A 146 -37.81 -11.85 -16.71
N LYS A 147 -38.72 -11.84 -17.68
CA LYS A 147 -38.46 -11.30 -19.02
C LYS A 147 -38.25 -9.79 -18.92
N GLN A 148 -37.24 -9.25 -19.60
CA GLN A 148 -36.94 -7.82 -19.54
C GLN A 148 -36.44 -7.29 -20.90
N PRO A 149 -37.14 -6.33 -21.53
CA PRO A 149 -36.64 -5.65 -22.72
C PRO A 149 -35.53 -4.64 -22.35
N PHE A 150 -34.59 -4.44 -23.26
CA PHE A 150 -33.58 -3.40 -23.16
C PHE A 150 -33.16 -2.91 -24.55
N VAL A 151 -32.45 -1.79 -24.59
CA VAL A 151 -32.02 -1.16 -25.83
C VAL A 151 -30.52 -0.97 -25.77
N MET A 152 -29.85 -1.30 -26.86
CA MET A 152 -28.44 -0.99 -27.06
C MET A 152 -28.29 -0.02 -28.23
N TYR A 153 -27.45 0.99 -28.04
CA TYR A 153 -26.99 1.88 -29.09
C TYR A 153 -25.57 2.34 -28.78
N PRO A 154 -24.74 2.59 -29.81
CA PRO A 154 -23.41 3.16 -29.65
C PRO A 154 -23.50 4.61 -29.16
N VAL A 155 -22.41 5.14 -28.60
CA VAL A 155 -22.38 6.51 -28.05
C VAL A 155 -22.77 7.57 -29.10
N ASP A 156 -22.43 7.34 -30.37
CA ASP A 156 -22.78 8.19 -31.50
C ASP A 156 -24.23 8.00 -32.02
N ARG A 157 -24.97 7.03 -31.46
CA ARG A 157 -26.34 6.65 -31.84
C ARG A 157 -26.50 6.26 -33.31
N SER A 158 -25.44 5.80 -33.97
CA SER A 158 -25.45 5.40 -35.38
C SER A 158 -26.40 4.23 -35.70
N TRP A 159 -26.73 3.40 -34.71
CA TRP A 159 -27.74 2.34 -34.83
C TRP A 159 -28.46 2.09 -33.51
N ARG A 160 -29.54 1.31 -33.56
CA ARG A 160 -30.34 0.90 -32.40
C ARG A 160 -30.66 -0.59 -32.49
N ALA A 161 -30.48 -1.30 -31.38
CA ALA A 161 -30.92 -2.68 -31.22
C ALA A 161 -31.90 -2.75 -30.05
N ASP A 162 -33.14 -3.15 -30.32
CA ASP A 162 -34.12 -3.49 -29.31
C ASP A 162 -34.02 -4.98 -29.01
N LEU A 163 -33.65 -5.30 -27.76
CA LEU A 163 -33.27 -6.64 -27.32
C LEU A 163 -34.15 -7.07 -26.16
N VAL A 164 -34.25 -8.37 -25.93
CA VAL A 164 -35.05 -8.90 -24.84
C VAL A 164 -34.31 -10.01 -24.13
N TRP A 165 -34.21 -9.87 -22.81
CA TRP A 165 -33.82 -10.96 -21.93
C TRP A 165 -35.02 -11.86 -21.68
N GLU A 166 -34.91 -13.15 -22.03
CA GLU A 166 -35.94 -14.12 -21.69
C GLU A 166 -35.88 -14.52 -20.22
N LYS A 167 -37.01 -15.01 -19.67
CA LYS A 167 -37.03 -15.55 -18.31
C LYS A 167 -36.04 -16.71 -18.19
N GLY A 168 -35.19 -16.68 -17.17
CA GLY A 168 -34.10 -17.64 -16.93
C GLY A 168 -32.81 -17.34 -17.69
N GLN A 169 -32.81 -16.40 -18.64
CA GLN A 169 -31.60 -16.02 -19.39
C GLN A 169 -30.76 -15.01 -18.59
N SER A 170 -29.56 -15.40 -18.16
CA SER A 170 -28.62 -14.49 -17.49
C SER A 170 -27.49 -14.01 -18.39
N ARG A 171 -27.28 -14.63 -19.56
CA ARG A 171 -26.19 -14.33 -20.52
C ARG A 171 -26.70 -14.09 -21.95
N MET A 172 -26.06 -13.17 -22.66
CA MET A 172 -26.36 -12.83 -24.05
C MET A 172 -25.09 -12.43 -24.79
N THR A 173 -24.75 -13.16 -25.85
CA THR A 173 -23.63 -12.85 -26.74
C THR A 173 -24.14 -12.12 -27.98
N MET A 174 -23.42 -11.09 -28.42
CA MET A 174 -23.75 -10.33 -29.64
C MET A 174 -23.01 -10.84 -30.89
#